data_AF-S8DPD0-F1
#
_entry.id   AF-S8DPD0-F1
#
_cell.length_a   1.000
_cell.length_b   1.000
_cell.length_c   1.000
_cell.angle_alpha   90.00
_cell.angle_beta   90.00
_cell.angle_gamma   90.00
#
_symmetry.space_group_name_H-M   'P 1'
#
loop_
_entity.id
_entity.type
_entity.pdbx_description
1 polymer ?
#
loop_
_entity_poly.entity_id
_entity_poly.type
_entity_poly.pdbx_seq_one_letter_code
_entity_poly.pdbx_strand_id
1 'polypeptide(L)'
;AEQHVNARFVAEIAGVGLRVMPEGGSVRGFVTAEEIEMKVRRLMIGDEGAALRRKAAELGKIARDAVTEGGSSFEALKLFVSE
;
A
#
# COMPACT_ATOMS: atom_id res chain seq x y z
N ALA A 1 -4.22 14.36 9.66
CA ALA A 1 -3.75 13.41 8.63
C ALA A 1 -4.01 11.99 9.11
N GLU A 2 -4.37 11.12 8.20
CA GLU A 2 -4.85 9.74 8.39
C GLU A 2 -3.77 8.69 8.06
N GLN A 3 -2.53 9.14 7.85
CA GLN A 3 -1.38 8.33 7.44
C GLN A 3 -1.18 7.06 8.27
N HIS A 4 -1.45 7.08 9.58
CA HIS A 4 -1.33 5.89 10.42
C HIS A 4 -2.30 4.78 10.00
N VAL A 5 -3.53 5.15 9.60
CA VAL A 5 -4.54 4.22 9.09
C VAL A 5 -4.16 3.76 7.69
N ASN A 6 -3.71 4.67 6.81
CA ASN A 6 -3.28 4.31 5.46
C ASN A 6 -2.05 3.38 5.47
N ALA A 7 -1.07 3.62 6.35
CA ALA A 7 0.10 2.76 6.50
C ALA A 7 -0.29 1.35 6.95
N ARG A 8 -1.27 1.25 7.87
CA ARG A 8 -1.85 -0.03 8.27
C ARG A 8 -2.53 -0.72 7.08
N PHE A 9 -3.35 0.02 6.32
CA PHE A 9 -4.01 -0.52 5.14
C PHE A 9 -2.99 -1.06 4.13
N VAL A 10 -1.97 -0.28 3.76
CA VAL A 10 -0.95 -0.66 2.80
C VAL A 10 -0.17 -1.91 3.24
N ALA A 11 0.23 -1.97 4.51
CA ALA A 11 1.09 -3.05 5.01
C ALA A 11 0.31 -4.32 5.39
N GLU A 12 -0.85 -4.19 6.02
CA GLU A 12 -1.58 -5.33 6.61
C GLU A 12 -2.77 -5.78 5.76
N ILE A 13 -3.51 -4.85 5.15
CA ILE A 13 -4.76 -5.15 4.43
C ILE A 13 -4.48 -5.38 2.95
N ALA A 14 -4.00 -4.35 2.26
CA ALA A 14 -3.56 -4.43 0.88
C ALA A 14 -2.31 -5.32 0.77
N GLY A 15 -1.44 -5.37 1.79
CA GLY A 15 -0.24 -6.23 1.81
C GLY A 15 0.71 -5.95 0.65
N VAL A 16 0.84 -4.68 0.26
CA VAL A 16 1.67 -4.22 -0.87
C VAL A 16 2.89 -3.41 -0.42
N GLY A 17 3.10 -3.28 0.89
CA GLY A 17 4.22 -2.52 1.44
C GLY A 17 4.66 -3.02 2.81
N LEU A 18 5.77 -2.47 3.29
CA LEU A 18 6.30 -2.73 4.63
C LEU A 18 6.13 -1.48 5.48
N ARG A 19 5.81 -1.69 6.76
CA ARG A 19 5.75 -0.63 7.76
C ARG A 19 7.09 -0.50 8.47
N VAL A 20 7.56 0.75 8.60
CA VAL A 20 8.71 1.15 9.41
C VAL A 20 8.23 1.41 10.83
N MET A 21 8.92 0.87 11.83
CA MET A 21 8.55 0.98 13.23
C MET A 21 9.60 1.77 14.02
N PRO A 22 9.21 2.85 14.73
CA PRO A 22 10.12 3.54 15.63
C PRO A 22 10.52 2.68 16.84
N GLU A 23 11.60 3.09 17.51
CA GLU A 23 11.97 2.52 18.80
C GLU A 23 10.89 2.77 19.86
N GLY A 24 10.76 1.83 20.81
CA GLY A 24 9.85 1.95 21.95
C GLY A 24 8.37 1.68 21.63
N GLY A 25 8.05 1.14 20.44
CA GLY A 25 6.69 0.64 20.11
C GLY A 25 5.64 1.73 19.86
N SER A 26 6.00 3.01 20.00
CA SER A 26 5.17 4.13 19.58
C SER A 26 5.24 4.31 18.07
N VAL A 27 4.11 4.58 17.42
CA VAL A 27 4.06 4.99 16.01
C VAL A 27 4.58 6.43 15.79
N ARG A 28 4.90 7.13 16.88
CA ARG A 28 5.52 8.45 16.93
C ARG A 28 6.79 8.33 17.75
N GLY A 29 7.92 8.23 17.08
CA GLY A 29 9.21 8.03 17.73
C GLY A 29 10.35 8.17 16.74
N PHE A 30 11.57 8.05 17.26
CA PHE A 30 12.77 8.03 16.44
C PHE A 30 12.88 6.71 15.68
N VAL A 31 13.20 6.79 14.39
CA VAL A 31 13.47 5.63 13.55
C VAL A 31 14.97 5.57 13.32
N THR A 32 15.57 4.44 13.65
CA THR A 32 17.01 4.25 13.51
C THR A 32 17.41 4.00 12.07
N ALA A 33 18.70 4.22 11.76
CA ALA A 33 19.24 3.93 10.44
C ALA A 33 19.16 2.42 10.13
N GLU A 34 19.33 1.58 11.14
CA GLU A 34 19.29 0.12 11.07
C GLU A 34 17.88 -0.38 10.68
N GLU A 35 16.82 0.19 11.27
CA GLU A 35 15.44 -0.15 10.89
C GLU A 35 15.17 0.22 9.43
N ILE A 36 15.62 1.40 8.99
CA ILE A 36 15.49 1.83 7.59
C ILE A 36 16.25 0.89 6.66
N GLU A 37 17.53 0.60 6.95
CA GLU A 37 18.35 -0.30 6.13
C GLU A 37 17.69 -1.67 6.01
N MET A 38 17.24 -2.26 7.11
CA MET A 38 16.59 -3.57 7.12
C MET A 38 15.33 -3.56 6.24
N LYS A 39 14.45 -2.56 6.38
CA LYS A 39 13.20 -2.48 5.61
C LYS A 39 13.48 -2.27 4.12
N VAL A 40 14.45 -1.42 3.78
CA VAL A 40 14.87 -1.20 2.39
C VAL A 40 15.42 -2.49 1.80
N ARG A 41 16.33 -3.19 2.52
CA ARG A 41 16.87 -4.48 2.05
C ARG A 41 15.77 -5.51 1.85
N ARG A 42 14.84 -5.69 2.79
CA ARG A 42 13.72 -6.65 2.66
C ARG A 42 12.81 -6.33 1.47
N LEU A 43 12.52 -5.04 1.25
CA LEU A 43 11.67 -4.61 0.15
C LEU A 43 12.37 -4.80 -1.20
N MET A 44 13.67 -4.52 -1.28
CA MET A 44 14.41 -4.53 -2.55
C MET A 44 14.98 -5.92 -2.89
N ILE A 45 15.46 -6.65 -1.89
CA ILE A 45 16.23 -7.89 -2.00
C ILE A 45 15.52 -8.99 -1.22
N GLY A 46 15.08 -10.03 -1.94
CA GLY A 46 14.47 -11.22 -1.35
C GLY A 46 13.03 -11.46 -1.79
N ASP A 47 12.53 -12.63 -1.40
CA ASP A 47 11.24 -13.16 -1.86
C ASP A 47 10.03 -12.36 -1.33
N GLU A 48 10.15 -11.80 -0.12
CA GLU A 48 9.11 -10.95 0.48
C GLU A 48 8.85 -9.72 -0.40
N GLY A 49 9.89 -8.94 -0.71
CA GLY A 49 9.78 -7.79 -1.59
C GLY A 49 9.28 -8.14 -3.00
N ALA A 50 9.69 -9.28 -3.54
CA ALA A 50 9.19 -9.77 -4.83
C ALA A 50 7.69 -10.10 -4.78
N ALA A 51 7.21 -10.72 -3.69
CA ALA A 51 5.80 -11.00 -3.48
C ALA A 51 4.96 -9.72 -3.34
N LEU A 52 5.45 -8.74 -2.56
CA LEU A 52 4.81 -7.43 -2.42
C LEU A 52 4.68 -6.71 -3.77
N ARG A 53 5.74 -6.72 -4.60
CA ARG A 53 5.70 -6.13 -5.96
C ARG A 53 4.69 -6.81 -6.88
N ARG A 54 4.59 -8.15 -6.85
CA ARG A 54 3.57 -8.87 -7.62
C ARG A 54 2.16 -8.47 -7.21
N LYS A 55 1.88 -8.41 -5.90
CA LYS A 55 0.58 -7.98 -5.38
C LYS A 55 0.28 -6.52 -5.72
N ALA A 56 1.28 -5.64 -5.65
CA ALA A 56 1.14 -4.24 -6.07
C ALA A 56 0.82 -4.12 -7.56
N ALA A 57 1.45 -4.93 -8.42
CA ALA A 57 1.18 -4.94 -9.86
C ALA A 57 -0.25 -5.41 -10.18
N GLU A 58 -0.72 -6.47 -9.49
CA GLU A 58 -2.09 -6.97 -9.60
C GLU A 58 -3.11 -5.91 -9.14
N LEU A 59 -2.89 -5.32 -7.96
CA LEU A 59 -3.75 -4.25 -7.45
C LEU A 59 -3.76 -3.03 -8.40
N GLY A 60 -2.61 -2.70 -8.99
CA GLY A 60 -2.50 -1.65 -10.00
C GLY A 60 -3.27 -1.97 -11.28
N LYS A 61 -3.38 -3.26 -11.68
CA LYS A 61 -4.23 -3.67 -12.79
C LYS A 61 -5.71 -3.49 -12.42
N ILE A 62 -6.14 -4.00 -11.27
CA ILE A 62 -7.52 -3.84 -10.77
C ILE A 62 -7.92 -2.37 -10.71
N ALA A 63 -7.03 -1.50 -10.23
CA ALA A 63 -7.30 -0.05 -10.16
C ALA A 63 -7.48 0.59 -11.55
N ARG A 64 -6.72 0.15 -12.56
CA ARG A 64 -6.90 0.62 -13.95
C ARG A 64 -8.20 0.10 -14.54
N ASP A 65 -8.49 -1.19 -14.36
CA ASP A 65 -9.72 -1.81 -14.87
C ASP A 65 -10.98 -1.21 -14.22
N ALA A 66 -10.89 -0.73 -12.97
CA ALA A 66 -12.00 -0.07 -12.29
C ALA A 66 -12.42 1.25 -12.94
N VAL A 67 -11.50 1.96 -13.62
CA VAL A 67 -11.75 3.28 -14.21
C VAL A 67 -11.96 3.25 -15.73
N THR A 68 -11.71 2.12 -16.39
CA THR A 68 -12.05 1.93 -17.81
C THR A 68 -13.57 1.89 -18.02
N GLU A 69 -14.03 2.09 -19.26
CA GLU A 69 -15.45 1.98 -19.60
C GLU A 69 -16.03 0.61 -19.16
N GLY A 70 -17.18 0.64 -18.48
CA GLY A 70 -17.79 -0.54 -17.84
C GLY A 70 -17.13 -0.97 -16.51
N GLY A 71 -16.07 -0.28 -16.07
CA GLY A 71 -15.41 -0.50 -14.79
C GLY A 71 -16.23 0.01 -13.60
N SER A 72 -15.96 -0.51 -12.40
CA SER A 72 -16.77 -0.23 -11.21
C SER A 72 -16.79 1.26 -10.82
N SER A 73 -15.64 1.95 -10.87
CA SER A 73 -15.57 3.39 -10.60
C SER A 73 -16.16 4.22 -11.73
N PHE A 74 -16.04 3.75 -12.98
CA PHE A 74 -16.68 4.40 -14.13
C PHE A 74 -18.21 4.37 -14.00
N GLU A 75 -18.80 3.21 -13.73
CA GLU A 75 -20.24 3.06 -13.54
C GLU A 75 -20.74 3.80 -12.30
N ALA A 76 -19.98 3.79 -11.19
CA ALA A 76 -20.32 4.56 -10.00
C ALA A 76 -20.39 6.07 -10.29
N LEU A 77 -19.44 6.59 -11.08
CA LEU A 77 -19.45 8.00 -11.48
C LEU A 77 -20.63 8.30 -12.41
N LYS A 78 -20.91 7.42 -13.38
CA LYS A 78 -22.05 7.57 -14.28
C LYS A 78 -23.38 7.62 -13.51
N LEU A 79 -23.55 6.73 -12.52
CA LEU A 79 -24.70 6.72 -11.63
C LEU A 79 -24.82 8.06 -10.87
N PHE A 80 -23.73 8.50 -10.24
CA PHE A 80 -23.69 9.75 -9.48
C PHE A 80 -24.07 10.98 -10.32
N VAL A 81 -23.66 11.03 -11.59
CA VAL A 81 -24.00 12.15 -12.50
C VAL A 81 -25.44 12.07 -13.01
N SER A 82 -26.04 10.88 -13.03
CA SER A 82 -27.43 10.67 -13.43
C SER A 82 -28.44 10.87 -12.30
N GLU A 83 -27.97 11.01 -11.06
CA GLU A 83 -28.75 11.52 -9.92
C GLU A 83 -28.93 13.05 -10.01
#